data_AF-A0A539DMQ6-F1
#
_entry.id   AF-A0A539DMQ6-F1
#
_cell.length_a   1.000
_cell.length_b   1.000
_cell.length_c   1.000
_cell.angle_alpha   90.00
_cell.angle_beta   90.00
_cell.angle_gamma   90.00
#
_symmetry.space_group_name_H-M   'P 1'
#
loop_
_entity.id
_entity.type
_entity.pdbx_description
1 polymer ?
#
loop_
_entity_poly.entity_id
_entity_poly.type
_entity_poly.pdbx_seq_one_letter_code
_entity_poly.pdbx_strand_id
1 'polypeptide(L)'
;MSAAAKPAPQDGPRAFLGVQRSLTGKLWRTKDVDDKVVSDHRRLQGLPEIAARLLAARGVGVAEARAFLEPTLRQFFPDPSSFKDMDIAARVIEDAIVSGRPTAVFADYDVDGGTSAAQLVRYFRARGRVLTIYVPDRMTEGYGPTAGAFARLKAMGVELVITVDCGAAAHEPLEAAAAMGLDLVVLDHHLMSGPPPPALAVVNPNRHDCTAGQGDLTAAGVVMVTLTAVNREARRRGSVGSNNLPDLLSNLDLAALGTVCDVAPLTKFNRAMVAQGLRVLARGENIGLKALAASAGKAQVGSVYDLGFILGPRLNAGGRVGDASLATRLLSTDDPAEAADLAAQLEHLNADRRVREAEMLVAAQAMAETEAASRAVAVVGDPSWHPGVIGIAAGRLKDRIMKPTIVLGGGSDSEPAKGWCRISAIFCRKTSLPSLPARTGKHARYGSMRPPLLARLRRNS
;
A
#
# COMPACT_ATOMS: atom_id res chain seq x y z
N MET A 1 -7.93 -45.81 -54.17
CA MET A 1 -6.93 -45.31 -53.21
C MET A 1 -7.55 -44.18 -52.42
N SER A 2 -8.02 -44.46 -51.20
CA SER A 2 -8.70 -43.48 -50.35
C SER A 2 -7.66 -42.54 -49.74
N ALA A 3 -7.77 -41.25 -50.04
CA ALA A 3 -6.92 -40.22 -49.47
C ALA A 3 -7.18 -40.08 -47.97
N ALA A 4 -6.15 -40.33 -47.15
CA ALA A 4 -6.21 -40.11 -45.71
C ALA A 4 -6.49 -38.63 -45.42
N ALA A 5 -7.59 -38.36 -44.73
CA ALA A 5 -7.96 -37.03 -44.29
C ALA A 5 -6.88 -36.47 -43.33
N LYS A 6 -6.38 -35.27 -43.62
CA LYS A 6 -5.53 -34.51 -42.69
C LYS A 6 -6.33 -34.25 -41.40
N PRO A 7 -5.76 -34.47 -40.21
CA PRO A 7 -6.43 -34.12 -38.96
C PRO A 7 -6.63 -32.60 -38.91
N ALA A 8 -7.84 -32.19 -38.52
CA ALA A 8 -8.19 -30.79 -38.31
C ALA A 8 -7.26 -30.13 -37.28
N PRO A 9 -6.93 -28.83 -37.42
CA PRO A 9 -6.13 -28.12 -36.43
C PRO A 9 -6.86 -28.15 -35.07
N GLN A 10 -6.17 -28.64 -34.04
CA GLN A 10 -6.66 -28.57 -32.67
C GLN A 10 -6.54 -27.11 -32.17
N ASP A 11 -7.56 -26.30 -32.45
CA ASP A 11 -7.68 -24.91 -31.97
C ASP A 11 -8.05 -24.86 -30.48
N GLY A 12 -7.26 -25.51 -29.64
CA GLY A 12 -7.33 -25.44 -28.19
C GLY A 12 -5.99 -24.98 -27.61
N PRO A 13 -5.96 -24.13 -26.56
CA PRO A 13 -4.71 -23.70 -25.94
C PRO A 13 -3.92 -24.92 -25.43
N ARG A 14 -2.67 -25.05 -25.89
CA ARG A 14 -1.81 -26.21 -25.61
C ARG A 14 -1.60 -26.35 -24.10
N ALA A 15 -2.00 -27.50 -23.55
CA ALA A 15 -1.82 -27.80 -22.14
C ALA A 15 -0.32 -27.99 -21.82
N PHE A 16 0.19 -27.22 -20.85
CA PHE A 16 1.56 -27.39 -20.39
C PHE A 16 1.72 -28.77 -19.73
N LEU A 17 2.74 -29.52 -20.16
CA LEU A 17 2.98 -30.91 -19.74
C LEU A 17 1.77 -31.86 -19.97
N GLY A 18 0.87 -31.51 -20.89
CA GLY A 18 -0.35 -32.31 -21.15
C GLY A 18 -1.43 -32.21 -20.07
N VAL A 19 -1.25 -31.37 -19.04
CA VAL A 19 -2.18 -31.28 -17.90
C VAL A 19 -3.39 -30.41 -18.28
N GLN A 20 -4.39 -31.04 -18.90
CA GLN A 20 -5.65 -30.40 -19.27
C GLN A 20 -6.56 -30.11 -18.05
N ARG A 21 -6.45 -30.94 -17.01
CA ARG A 21 -7.20 -30.81 -15.76
C ARG A 21 -6.33 -31.25 -14.58
N SER A 22 -5.92 -30.31 -13.74
CA SER A 22 -5.18 -30.60 -12.51
C SER A 22 -6.06 -31.24 -11.44
N LEU A 23 -5.47 -31.64 -10.31
CA LEU A 23 -6.20 -32.11 -9.11
C LEU A 23 -7.31 -31.13 -8.66
N THR A 24 -7.11 -29.83 -8.87
CA THR A 24 -8.09 -28.77 -8.55
C THR A 24 -8.92 -28.32 -9.76
N GLY A 25 -8.92 -29.08 -10.84
CA GLY A 25 -9.71 -28.79 -12.05
C GLY A 25 -9.13 -27.69 -12.95
N LYS A 26 -7.86 -27.30 -12.79
CA LYS A 26 -7.23 -26.19 -13.52
C LYS A 26 -6.41 -26.68 -14.72
N LEU A 27 -6.51 -25.99 -15.85
CA LEU A 27 -5.65 -26.19 -17.03
C LEU A 27 -4.26 -25.57 -16.77
N TRP A 28 -3.19 -26.32 -17.00
CA TRP A 28 -1.84 -25.78 -16.96
C TRP A 28 -1.51 -25.12 -18.29
N ARG A 29 -0.97 -23.89 -18.23
CA ARG A 29 -0.58 -23.11 -19.41
C ARG A 29 0.80 -22.52 -19.16
N THR A 30 1.62 -22.49 -20.19
CA THR A 30 2.80 -21.61 -20.24
C THR A 30 2.36 -20.23 -20.68
N LYS A 31 3.13 -19.23 -20.27
CA LYS A 31 3.05 -17.91 -20.90
C LYS A 31 3.88 -17.97 -22.18
N ASP A 32 3.26 -17.68 -23.31
CA ASP A 32 3.98 -17.59 -24.58
C ASP A 32 5.00 -16.44 -24.51
N VAL A 33 6.22 -16.73 -24.95
CA VAL A 33 7.35 -15.79 -24.96
C VAL A 33 8.04 -15.89 -26.31
N ASP A 34 8.57 -14.76 -26.79
CA ASP A 34 9.37 -14.74 -28.00
C ASP A 34 10.70 -15.45 -27.75
N ASP A 35 10.91 -16.60 -28.39
CA ASP A 35 12.12 -17.41 -28.27
C ASP A 35 13.37 -16.63 -28.71
N LYS A 36 13.24 -15.60 -29.57
CA LYS A 36 14.34 -14.71 -29.92
C LYS A 36 14.80 -13.89 -28.70
N VAL A 37 13.87 -13.30 -27.97
CA VAL A 37 14.15 -12.54 -26.74
C VAL A 37 14.79 -13.45 -25.69
N VAL A 38 14.33 -14.70 -25.57
CA VAL A 38 14.93 -15.70 -24.68
C VAL A 38 16.37 -16.00 -25.07
N SER A 39 16.63 -16.26 -26.36
CA SER A 39 17.97 -16.53 -26.89
C SER A 39 18.93 -15.36 -26.66
N ASP A 40 18.48 -14.13 -26.91
CA ASP A 40 19.28 -12.93 -26.69
C ASP A 40 19.57 -12.70 -25.19
N HIS A 41 18.62 -12.94 -24.29
CA HIS A 41 18.87 -12.91 -22.84
C HIS A 41 19.94 -13.93 -22.42
N ARG A 42 19.91 -15.15 -22.95
CA ARG A 42 20.93 -16.16 -22.64
C ARG A 42 22.31 -15.74 -23.12
N ARG A 43 22.40 -15.28 -24.36
CA ARG A 43 23.67 -14.93 -25.02
C ARG A 43 24.27 -13.64 -24.47
N LEU A 44 23.48 -12.58 -24.31
CA LEU A 44 23.97 -11.26 -23.94
C LEU A 44 24.03 -11.03 -22.43
N GLN A 45 23.19 -11.69 -21.65
CA GLN A 45 23.16 -11.54 -20.19
C GLN A 45 23.70 -12.76 -19.44
N GLY A 46 24.11 -13.82 -20.15
CA GLY A 46 24.65 -15.04 -19.55
C GLY A 46 23.63 -15.83 -18.71
N LEU A 47 22.33 -15.64 -18.96
CA LEU A 47 21.28 -16.25 -18.15
C LEU A 47 21.02 -17.72 -18.53
N PRO A 48 20.72 -18.60 -17.55
CA PRO A 48 20.15 -19.92 -17.84
C PRO A 48 18.82 -19.81 -18.59
N GLU A 49 18.47 -20.83 -19.38
CA GLU A 49 17.23 -20.89 -20.18
C GLU A 49 15.98 -20.52 -19.37
N ILE A 50 15.82 -21.10 -18.18
CA ILE A 50 14.67 -20.83 -17.32
C ILE A 50 14.62 -19.38 -16.86
N ALA A 51 15.75 -18.78 -16.51
CA ALA A 51 15.82 -17.38 -16.08
C ALA A 51 15.52 -16.43 -17.25
N ALA A 52 16.07 -16.71 -18.44
CA ALA A 52 15.80 -15.96 -19.67
C ALA A 52 14.32 -16.01 -20.06
N ARG A 53 13.69 -17.19 -20.02
CA ARG A 53 12.24 -17.34 -20.25
C ARG A 53 11.41 -16.60 -19.23
N LEU A 54 11.77 -16.67 -17.95
CA LEU A 54 11.09 -15.96 -16.88
C LEU A 54 11.23 -14.43 -16.99
N LEU A 55 12.34 -13.94 -17.55
CA LEU A 55 12.57 -12.53 -17.79
C LEU A 55 11.76 -12.03 -18.99
N ALA A 56 11.81 -12.77 -20.11
CA ALA A 56 10.97 -12.51 -21.29
C ALA A 56 9.47 -12.57 -20.95
N ALA A 57 9.04 -13.55 -20.13
CA ALA A 57 7.66 -13.67 -19.67
C ALA A 57 7.20 -12.49 -18.82
N ARG A 58 8.11 -11.73 -18.22
CA ARG A 58 7.81 -10.49 -17.50
C ARG A 58 7.78 -9.26 -18.41
N GLY A 59 8.01 -9.44 -19.71
CA GLY A 59 8.05 -8.35 -20.70
C GLY A 59 9.33 -7.53 -20.64
N VAL A 60 10.38 -8.03 -19.98
CA VAL A 60 11.65 -7.31 -19.86
C VAL A 60 12.49 -7.54 -21.11
N GLY A 61 12.78 -6.45 -21.81
CA GLY A 61 13.61 -6.48 -23.01
C GLY A 61 15.08 -6.75 -22.68
N VAL A 62 15.85 -7.17 -23.69
CA VAL A 62 17.27 -7.52 -23.52
C VAL A 62 18.12 -6.32 -23.06
N ALA A 63 17.79 -5.12 -23.54
CA ALA A 63 18.45 -3.87 -23.12
C ALA A 63 18.15 -3.51 -21.65
N GLU A 64 16.99 -3.91 -21.13
CA GLU A 64 16.53 -3.60 -19.77
C GLU A 64 16.94 -4.67 -18.75
N ALA A 65 17.41 -5.83 -19.23
CA ALA A 65 17.66 -7.02 -18.44
C ALA A 65 18.60 -6.77 -17.26
N ARG A 66 19.75 -6.13 -17.51
CA ARG A 66 20.75 -5.85 -16.47
C ARG A 66 20.16 -4.97 -15.37
N ALA A 67 19.47 -3.91 -15.76
CA ALA A 67 18.83 -2.97 -14.85
C ALA A 67 17.73 -3.62 -14.01
N PHE A 68 16.99 -4.56 -14.60
CA PHE A 68 15.96 -5.32 -13.89
C PHE A 68 16.56 -6.29 -12.85
N LEU A 69 17.66 -6.97 -13.20
CA LEU A 69 18.33 -7.94 -12.33
C LEU A 69 19.11 -7.26 -11.20
N GLU A 70 19.76 -6.14 -11.51
CA GLU A 70 20.60 -5.35 -10.60
C GLU A 70 20.08 -3.91 -10.51
N PRO A 71 18.90 -3.70 -9.91
CA PRO A 71 18.29 -2.38 -9.84
C PRO A 71 19.09 -1.50 -8.86
N THR A 72 19.52 -0.33 -9.33
CA THR A 72 20.23 0.65 -8.52
C THR A 72 19.42 1.94 -8.39
N LEU A 73 19.55 2.62 -7.25
CA LEU A 73 18.94 3.93 -7.07
C LEU A 73 19.47 4.94 -8.09
N ARG A 74 20.79 4.94 -8.35
CA ARG A 74 21.40 5.84 -9.35
C ARG A 74 20.71 5.77 -10.71
N GLN A 75 20.29 4.58 -11.14
CA GLN A 75 19.65 4.39 -12.44
C GLN A 75 18.16 4.77 -12.43
N PHE A 76 17.45 4.50 -11.34
CA PHE A 76 15.98 4.57 -11.32
C PHE A 76 15.41 5.71 -10.49
N PHE A 77 16.21 6.42 -9.70
CA PHE A 77 15.73 7.52 -8.88
C PHE A 77 15.21 8.63 -9.79
N PRO A 78 13.93 9.04 -9.66
CA PRO A 78 13.35 10.07 -10.52
C PRO A 78 13.92 11.44 -10.17
N ASP A 79 14.01 12.34 -11.15
CA ASP A 79 14.21 13.76 -10.84
C ASP A 79 13.02 14.26 -10.00
N PRO A 80 13.23 14.77 -8.78
CA PRO A 80 12.12 15.29 -7.98
C PRO A 80 11.34 16.40 -8.70
N SER A 81 11.98 17.25 -9.50
CA SER A 81 11.29 18.34 -10.24
C SER A 81 10.32 17.83 -11.32
N SER A 82 10.38 16.54 -11.66
CA SER A 82 9.42 15.92 -12.60
C SER A 82 8.01 15.77 -12.00
N PHE A 83 7.89 15.77 -10.67
CA PHE A 83 6.61 15.71 -9.97
C PHE A 83 6.00 17.11 -9.87
N LYS A 84 4.69 17.23 -10.16
CA LYS A 84 3.98 18.49 -9.99
C LYS A 84 3.98 18.93 -8.52
N ASP A 85 4.17 20.24 -8.33
CA ASP A 85 4.35 20.94 -7.06
C ASP A 85 5.51 20.49 -6.17
N MET A 86 6.37 19.57 -6.60
CA MET A 86 7.47 19.06 -5.76
C MET A 86 8.42 20.18 -5.30
N ASP A 87 8.81 21.08 -6.21
CA ASP A 87 9.69 22.19 -5.86
C ASP A 87 8.99 23.21 -4.94
N ILE A 88 7.66 23.33 -5.00
CA ILE A 88 6.87 24.16 -4.07
C ILE A 88 6.84 23.49 -2.70
N ALA A 89 6.49 22.21 -2.63
CA ALA A 89 6.49 21.43 -1.40
C ALA A 89 7.87 21.46 -0.71
N ALA A 90 8.94 21.27 -1.48
CA ALA A 90 10.30 21.33 -0.97
C ALA A 90 10.62 22.68 -0.31
N ARG A 91 10.27 23.79 -0.97
CA ARG A 91 10.45 25.14 -0.41
C ARG A 91 9.65 25.34 0.88
N VAL A 92 8.36 25.03 0.87
CA VAL A 92 7.47 25.19 2.04
C VAL A 92 7.96 24.38 3.23
N ILE A 93 8.39 23.13 3.01
CA ILE A 93 8.91 22.27 4.08
C ILE A 93 10.24 22.81 4.61
N GLU A 94 11.17 23.21 3.74
CA GLU A 94 12.45 23.78 4.16
C GLU A 94 12.24 25.11 4.91
N ASP A 95 11.30 25.95 4.48
CA ASP A 95 10.91 27.19 5.17
C ASP A 95 10.38 26.91 6.57
N ALA A 96 9.50 25.92 6.71
CA ALA A 96 9.01 25.50 8.02
C ALA A 96 10.13 25.00 8.93
N ILE A 97 11.07 24.22 8.40
CA ILE A 97 12.23 23.73 9.15
C ILE A 97 13.14 24.88 9.59
N VAL A 98 13.48 25.81 8.69
CA VAL A 98 14.39 26.91 9.03
C VAL A 98 13.75 27.90 10.00
N SER A 99 12.49 28.27 9.79
CA SER A 99 11.75 29.19 10.67
C SER A 99 11.38 28.56 12.02
N GLY A 100 11.31 27.22 12.10
CA GLY A 100 10.77 26.53 13.28
C GLY A 100 9.27 26.62 13.38
N ARG A 101 8.59 26.80 12.23
CA ARG A 101 7.15 26.86 12.12
C ARG A 101 6.52 25.61 12.77
N PRO A 102 5.54 25.75 13.69
CA PRO A 102 4.83 24.62 14.25
C PRO A 102 4.21 23.76 13.14
N THR A 103 4.73 22.55 12.98
CA THR A 103 4.37 21.66 11.87
C THR A 103 3.88 20.32 12.41
N ALA A 104 2.84 19.77 11.78
CA ALA A 104 2.38 18.41 12.03
C ALA A 104 2.45 17.55 10.76
N VAL A 105 2.65 16.26 10.95
CA VAL A 105 2.36 15.25 9.92
C VAL A 105 1.00 14.62 10.22
N PHE A 106 0.12 14.62 9.23
CA PHE A 106 -1.14 13.90 9.25
C PHE A 106 -1.00 12.64 8.39
N ALA A 107 -1.11 11.47 8.98
CA ALA A 107 -0.88 10.20 8.28
C ALA A 107 -2.12 9.32 8.25
N ASP A 108 -2.27 8.50 7.21
CA ASP A 108 -3.18 7.34 7.30
C ASP A 108 -2.62 6.32 8.31
N TYR A 109 -3.50 5.48 8.86
CA TYR A 109 -3.20 4.56 9.95
C TYR A 109 -2.50 3.27 9.49
N ASP A 110 -2.38 3.05 8.19
CA ASP A 110 -1.75 1.84 7.67
C ASP A 110 -0.21 1.96 7.60
N VAL A 111 0.43 0.93 7.04
CA VAL A 111 1.89 0.87 7.04
C VAL A 111 2.50 1.92 6.10
N ASP A 112 1.87 2.26 4.97
CA ASP A 112 2.42 3.24 4.05
C ASP A 112 2.32 4.64 4.65
N GLY A 113 1.16 5.01 5.22
CA GLY A 113 1.00 6.23 6.01
C GLY A 113 1.98 6.31 7.20
N GLY A 114 2.08 5.25 8.00
CA GLY A 114 2.95 5.22 9.18
C GLY A 114 4.45 5.31 8.85
N THR A 115 4.91 4.61 7.80
CA THR A 115 6.31 4.69 7.34
C THR A 115 6.62 6.04 6.68
N SER A 116 5.67 6.62 5.95
CA SER A 116 5.77 7.98 5.39
C SER A 116 5.95 9.03 6.48
N ALA A 117 5.12 8.96 7.52
CA ALA A 117 5.20 9.88 8.65
C ALA A 117 6.50 9.69 9.45
N ALA A 118 6.92 8.43 9.69
CA ALA A 118 8.18 8.16 10.38
C ALA A 118 9.40 8.73 9.64
N GLN A 119 9.43 8.64 8.30
CA GLN A 119 10.49 9.28 7.50
C GLN A 119 10.56 10.80 7.74
N LEU A 120 9.41 11.50 7.74
CA LEU A 120 9.34 12.93 8.01
C LEU A 120 9.74 13.26 9.46
N VAL A 121 9.26 12.51 10.45
CA VAL A 121 9.58 12.73 11.87
C VAL A 121 11.08 12.59 12.11
N ARG A 122 11.71 11.52 11.60
CA ARG A 122 13.16 11.31 11.71
C ARG A 122 13.93 12.43 11.01
N TYR A 123 13.48 12.86 9.83
CA TYR A 123 14.10 13.96 9.09
C TYR A 123 14.02 15.30 9.85
N PHE A 124 12.83 15.69 10.34
CA PHE A 124 12.65 16.91 11.13
C PHE A 124 13.50 16.88 12.40
N ARG A 125 13.53 15.75 13.12
CA ARG A 125 14.37 15.59 14.32
C ARG A 125 15.85 15.76 14.00
N ALA A 126 16.34 15.14 12.94
CA ALA A 126 17.73 15.29 12.50
C ALA A 126 18.06 16.73 12.04
N ARG A 127 17.04 17.51 11.66
CA ARG A 127 17.14 18.96 11.39
C ARG A 127 16.85 19.84 12.62
N GLY A 128 16.79 19.24 13.83
CA GLY A 128 16.61 19.96 15.09
C GLY A 128 15.18 20.42 15.36
N ARG A 129 14.17 19.83 14.70
CA ARG A 129 12.75 20.20 14.83
C ARG A 129 11.92 19.04 15.34
N VAL A 130 10.86 19.38 16.08
CA VAL A 130 9.83 18.43 16.50
C VAL A 130 8.69 18.52 15.49
N LEU A 131 8.27 17.36 14.98
CA LEU A 131 7.13 17.24 14.07
C LEU A 131 5.99 16.55 14.83
N THR A 132 4.87 17.24 15.03
CA THR A 132 3.71 16.67 15.71
C THR A 132 3.11 15.55 14.87
N ILE A 133 2.89 14.38 15.46
CA ILE A 133 2.26 13.24 14.77
C ILE A 133 0.75 13.30 14.99
N TYR A 134 -0.02 13.22 13.91
CA TYR A 134 -1.46 13.04 13.96
C TYR A 134 -1.87 11.86 13.08
N VAL A 135 -2.52 10.86 13.67
CA VAL A 135 -3.14 9.75 12.96
C VAL A 135 -4.59 9.68 13.42
N PRO A 136 -5.58 9.85 12.53
CA PRO A 136 -6.97 9.90 12.94
C PRO A 136 -7.45 8.55 13.47
N ASP A 137 -8.27 8.57 14.52
CA ASP A 137 -8.96 7.36 14.96
C ASP A 137 -10.15 7.08 14.05
N ARG A 138 -10.07 5.99 13.29
CA ARG A 138 -11.10 5.58 12.33
C ARG A 138 -12.48 5.30 12.92
N MET A 139 -12.55 4.95 14.21
CA MET A 139 -13.79 4.58 14.89
C MET A 139 -14.54 5.82 15.33
N THR A 140 -13.83 6.86 15.76
CA THR A 140 -14.42 8.09 16.30
C THR A 140 -14.43 9.24 15.28
N GLU A 141 -13.44 9.32 14.41
CA GLU A 141 -13.24 10.42 13.45
C GLU A 141 -13.56 10.03 12.00
N GLY A 142 -13.57 8.73 11.69
CA GLY A 142 -13.77 8.24 10.32
C GLY A 142 -12.48 8.14 9.51
N TYR A 143 -12.60 7.97 8.19
CA TYR A 143 -11.44 7.72 7.32
C TYR A 143 -10.83 9.02 6.79
N GLY A 144 -9.51 9.18 6.99
CA GLY A 144 -8.71 10.24 6.37
C GLY A 144 -8.93 11.63 6.98
N PRO A 145 -8.52 12.70 6.26
CA PRO A 145 -8.64 14.07 6.73
C PRO A 145 -10.09 14.49 6.98
N THR A 146 -10.33 15.21 8.08
CA THR A 146 -11.62 15.82 8.38
C THR A 146 -11.43 17.26 8.85
N ALA A 147 -12.43 18.12 8.64
CA ALA A 147 -12.40 19.50 9.12
C ALA A 147 -12.19 19.58 10.65
N GLY A 148 -12.78 18.66 11.40
CA GLY A 148 -12.62 18.58 12.85
C GLY A 148 -11.19 18.22 13.28
N ALA A 149 -10.52 17.32 12.56
CA ALA A 149 -9.13 16.99 12.83
C ALA A 149 -8.18 18.17 12.55
N PHE A 150 -8.41 18.90 11.46
CA PHE A 150 -7.64 20.12 11.16
C PHE A 150 -7.89 21.23 12.18
N ALA A 151 -9.14 21.42 12.63
CA ALA A 151 -9.47 22.37 13.69
C ALA A 151 -8.74 22.03 15.00
N ARG A 152 -8.64 20.75 15.37
CA ARG A 152 -7.84 20.29 16.52
C ARG A 152 -6.36 20.63 16.38
N LEU A 153 -5.76 20.33 15.22
CA LEU A 153 -4.36 20.66 14.95
C LEU A 153 -4.12 22.17 15.03
N LYS A 154 -5.00 22.98 14.46
CA LYS A 154 -4.93 24.44 14.54
C LYS A 154 -5.01 24.93 15.99
N ALA A 155 -5.91 24.34 16.80
CA ALA A 155 -6.04 24.66 18.22
C ALA A 155 -4.80 24.28 19.04
N MET A 156 -4.02 23.28 18.60
CA MET A 156 -2.72 22.92 19.18
C MET A 156 -1.59 23.89 18.77
N GLY A 157 -1.90 24.95 18.01
CA GLY A 157 -0.92 25.92 17.52
C GLY A 157 -0.17 25.47 16.26
N VAL A 158 -0.61 24.39 15.60
CA VAL A 158 -0.02 23.97 14.32
C VAL A 158 -0.36 24.98 13.24
N GLU A 159 0.65 25.34 12.45
CA GLU A 159 0.50 26.29 11.34
C GLU A 159 0.64 25.65 9.97
N LEU A 160 1.42 24.56 9.86
CA LEU A 160 1.58 23.77 8.65
C LEU A 160 1.26 22.30 8.94
N VAL A 161 0.44 21.68 8.09
CA VAL A 161 0.21 20.24 8.10
C VAL A 161 0.72 19.62 6.81
N ILE A 162 1.56 18.60 6.95
CA ILE A 162 2.01 17.74 5.85
C ILE A 162 1.16 16.48 5.90
N THR A 163 0.23 16.30 4.95
CA THR A 163 -0.53 15.05 4.85
C THR A 163 0.28 14.02 4.09
N VAL A 164 0.31 12.78 4.58
CA VAL A 164 0.96 11.65 3.93
C VAL A 164 -0.03 10.50 3.75
N ASP A 165 0.01 9.88 2.57
CA ASP A 165 -0.89 8.78 2.19
C ASP A 165 -2.39 9.12 2.26
N CYS A 166 -2.68 10.42 2.26
CA CYS A 166 -4.03 10.94 2.25
C CYS A 166 -4.03 12.41 1.84
N GLY A 167 -5.23 12.94 1.57
CA GLY A 167 -5.44 14.36 1.29
C GLY A 167 -5.77 14.65 -0.17
N ALA A 168 -5.22 13.91 -1.16
CA ALA A 168 -5.41 14.24 -2.57
C ALA A 168 -6.86 14.13 -3.06
N ALA A 169 -7.69 13.36 -2.36
CA ALA A 169 -9.12 13.20 -2.63
C ALA A 169 -10.03 13.89 -1.58
N ALA A 170 -9.47 14.65 -0.64
CA ALA A 170 -10.20 15.21 0.50
C ALA A 170 -10.46 16.73 0.34
N HIS A 171 -11.15 17.12 -0.75
CA HIS A 171 -11.42 18.52 -1.08
C HIS A 171 -12.10 19.31 0.04
N GLU A 172 -13.26 18.84 0.52
CA GLU A 172 -14.03 19.55 1.56
C GLU A 172 -13.23 19.76 2.88
N PRO A 173 -12.56 18.73 3.45
CA PRO A 173 -11.68 18.94 4.60
C PRO A 173 -10.54 19.95 4.36
N LEU A 174 -9.90 19.92 3.20
CA LEU A 174 -8.77 20.80 2.88
C LEU A 174 -9.23 22.24 2.61
N GLU A 175 -10.41 22.43 2.02
CA GLU A 175 -11.07 23.74 1.90
C GLU A 175 -11.35 24.35 3.28
N ALA A 176 -11.88 23.54 4.21
CA ALA A 176 -12.13 23.98 5.58
C ALA A 176 -10.82 24.37 6.31
N ALA A 177 -9.75 23.59 6.13
CA ALA A 177 -8.43 23.90 6.68
C ALA A 177 -7.84 25.21 6.11
N ALA A 178 -7.94 25.42 4.79
CA ALA A 178 -7.52 26.65 4.16
C ALA A 178 -8.32 27.86 4.67
N ALA A 179 -9.65 27.72 4.82
CA ALA A 179 -10.52 28.77 5.35
C ALA A 179 -10.20 29.16 6.80
N MET A 180 -9.64 28.25 7.61
CA MET A 180 -9.18 28.55 8.97
C MET A 180 -7.70 28.99 9.05
N GLY A 181 -7.06 29.25 7.90
CA GLY A 181 -5.66 29.68 7.82
C GLY A 181 -4.68 28.62 8.30
N LEU A 182 -4.97 27.34 8.03
CA LEU A 182 -4.04 26.23 8.23
C LEU A 182 -3.41 25.85 6.89
N ASP A 183 -2.09 26.00 6.78
CA ASP A 183 -1.40 25.67 5.54
C ASP A 183 -1.23 24.17 5.40
N LEU A 184 -1.29 23.70 4.16
CA LEU A 184 -1.28 22.28 3.83
C LEU A 184 -0.25 21.98 2.74
N VAL A 185 0.48 20.88 2.91
CA VAL A 185 1.25 20.20 1.86
C VAL A 185 0.76 18.76 1.80
N VAL A 186 0.35 18.30 0.62
CA VAL A 186 -0.16 16.94 0.41
C VAL A 186 0.89 16.10 -0.29
N LEU A 187 1.29 14.99 0.33
CA LEU A 187 2.17 13.97 -0.24
C LEU A 187 1.39 12.64 -0.33
N ASP A 188 0.83 12.37 -1.50
CA ASP A 188 -0.12 11.27 -1.70
C ASP A 188 0.21 10.51 -2.99
N HIS A 189 -0.41 9.35 -3.16
CA HIS A 189 -0.27 8.52 -4.36
C HIS A 189 -1.61 7.95 -4.83
N HIS A 190 -2.72 8.21 -4.13
CA HIS A 190 -4.03 7.75 -4.56
C HIS A 190 -4.44 8.28 -5.93
N LEU A 191 -5.23 7.49 -6.66
CA LEU A 191 -5.84 7.93 -7.92
C LEU A 191 -6.71 9.16 -7.69
N MET A 192 -6.56 10.16 -8.56
CA MET A 192 -7.33 11.39 -8.53
C MET A 192 -8.39 11.37 -9.63
N SER A 193 -9.59 11.85 -9.30
CA SER A 193 -10.72 11.96 -10.23
C SER A 193 -11.00 13.38 -10.70
N GLY A 194 -10.27 14.36 -10.17
CA GLY A 194 -10.52 15.78 -10.39
C GLY A 194 -9.27 16.64 -10.15
N PRO A 195 -9.42 17.97 -10.14
CA PRO A 195 -8.31 18.88 -9.84
C PRO A 195 -7.79 18.67 -8.42
N PRO A 196 -6.53 19.04 -8.12
CA PRO A 196 -6.00 18.98 -6.78
C PRO A 196 -6.82 19.85 -5.80
N PRO A 197 -6.98 19.40 -4.54
CA PRO A 197 -7.63 20.19 -3.49
C PRO A 197 -6.79 21.42 -3.14
N PRO A 198 -7.36 22.43 -2.46
CA PRO A 198 -6.60 23.60 -2.04
C PRO A 198 -5.54 23.22 -1.01
N ALA A 199 -4.28 23.48 -1.36
CA ALA A 199 -3.09 23.32 -0.53
C ALA A 199 -1.97 24.19 -1.10
N LEU A 200 -0.91 24.44 -0.34
CA LEU A 200 0.28 25.12 -0.86
C LEU A 200 0.98 24.28 -1.94
N ALA A 201 0.91 22.95 -1.82
CA ALA A 201 1.42 22.00 -2.80
C ALA A 201 0.69 20.66 -2.69
N VAL A 202 0.39 20.03 -3.83
CA VAL A 202 -0.14 18.66 -3.90
C VAL A 202 0.78 17.78 -4.73
N VAL A 203 1.69 17.08 -4.08
CA VAL A 203 2.60 16.13 -4.74
C VAL A 203 1.92 14.78 -4.81
N ASN A 204 1.43 14.42 -6.00
CA ASN A 204 0.88 13.09 -6.26
C ASN A 204 1.19 12.66 -7.71
N PRO A 205 1.85 11.50 -7.93
CA PRO A 205 2.20 11.03 -9.26
C PRO A 205 0.99 10.61 -10.12
N ASN A 206 -0.17 10.38 -9.50
CA ASN A 206 -1.43 10.05 -10.16
C ASN A 206 -2.33 11.27 -10.42
N ARG A 207 -1.81 12.49 -10.24
CA ARG A 207 -2.43 13.71 -10.79
C ARG A 207 -2.51 13.64 -12.32
N HIS A 208 -3.62 14.13 -12.88
CA HIS A 208 -3.83 14.17 -14.32
C HIS A 208 -2.79 15.00 -15.08
N ASP A 209 -2.23 16.04 -14.46
CA ASP A 209 -1.22 16.92 -15.05
C ASP A 209 0.22 16.49 -14.74
N CYS A 210 0.43 15.38 -13.99
CA CYS A 210 1.75 14.90 -13.63
C CYS A 210 2.32 13.94 -14.68
N THR A 211 3.49 14.26 -15.20
CA THR A 211 4.17 13.50 -16.26
C THR A 211 5.40 12.73 -15.75
N ALA A 212 5.60 12.66 -14.43
CA ALA A 212 6.75 11.99 -13.82
C ALA A 212 6.86 10.49 -14.18
N GLY A 213 5.77 9.85 -14.58
CA GLY A 213 5.75 8.43 -14.92
C GLY A 213 5.94 7.51 -13.71
N GLN A 214 5.57 7.99 -12.51
CA GLN A 214 5.76 7.33 -11.22
C GLN A 214 4.44 6.95 -10.53
N GLY A 215 3.37 6.70 -11.30
CA GLY A 215 2.03 6.41 -10.76
C GLY A 215 1.93 5.14 -9.90
N ASP A 216 2.95 4.27 -9.95
CA ASP A 216 3.06 3.07 -9.11
C ASP A 216 3.78 3.33 -7.77
N LEU A 217 4.27 4.54 -7.49
CA LEU A 217 4.87 4.86 -6.20
C LEU A 217 3.83 4.82 -5.09
N THR A 218 4.27 4.46 -3.90
CA THR A 218 3.50 4.62 -2.66
C THR A 218 3.82 5.96 -2.01
N ALA A 219 3.04 6.41 -1.04
CA ALA A 219 3.33 7.63 -0.31
C ALA A 219 4.72 7.56 0.35
N ALA A 220 5.15 6.40 0.85
CA ALA A 220 6.48 6.26 1.42
C ALA A 220 7.60 6.50 0.39
N GLY A 221 7.38 6.10 -0.87
CA GLY A 221 8.25 6.42 -1.99
C GLY A 221 8.21 7.90 -2.39
N VAL A 222 7.01 8.50 -2.40
CA VAL A 222 6.83 9.95 -2.66
C VAL A 222 7.58 10.78 -1.61
N VAL A 223 7.47 10.44 -0.32
CA VAL A 223 8.19 11.11 0.78
C VAL A 223 9.70 11.02 0.60
N MET A 224 10.24 9.87 0.19
CA MET A 224 11.69 9.72 -0.08
C MET A 224 12.16 10.67 -1.19
N VAL A 225 11.36 10.84 -2.26
CA VAL A 225 11.65 11.79 -3.33
C VAL A 225 11.52 13.24 -2.83
N THR A 226 10.49 13.54 -2.04
CA THR A 226 10.28 14.86 -1.43
C THR A 226 11.44 15.25 -0.53
N LEU A 227 11.91 14.37 0.35
CA LEU A 227 13.06 14.66 1.22
C LEU A 227 14.35 14.89 0.42
N THR A 228 14.48 14.23 -0.73
CA THR A 228 15.60 14.50 -1.67
C THR A 228 15.47 15.91 -2.27
N ALA A 229 14.26 16.34 -2.64
CA ALA A 229 13.99 17.71 -3.10
C ALA A 229 14.26 18.76 -2.00
N VAL A 230 13.86 18.48 -0.75
CA VAL A 230 14.13 19.36 0.41
C VAL A 230 15.64 19.48 0.65
N ASN A 231 16.38 18.38 0.62
CA ASN A 231 17.84 18.39 0.71
C ASN A 231 18.47 19.23 -0.42
N ARG A 232 17.97 19.10 -1.66
CA ARG A 232 18.42 19.90 -2.81
C ARG A 232 18.14 21.38 -2.59
N GLU A 233 16.94 21.73 -2.12
CA GLU A 233 16.53 23.12 -1.85
C GLU A 233 17.36 23.75 -0.73
N ALA A 234 17.57 23.03 0.38
CA ALA A 234 18.38 23.48 1.50
C ALA A 234 19.82 23.82 1.07
N ARG A 235 20.43 22.97 0.23
CA ARG A 235 21.76 23.22 -0.36
C ARG A 235 21.75 24.41 -1.31
N ARG A 236 20.76 24.47 -2.21
CA ARG A 236 20.64 25.52 -3.22
C ARG A 236 20.63 26.92 -2.60
N ARG A 237 19.94 27.09 -1.47
CA ARG A 237 19.81 28.38 -0.78
C ARG A 237 20.78 28.59 0.39
N GLY A 238 21.67 27.63 0.66
CA GLY A 238 22.64 27.71 1.75
C GLY A 238 22.00 27.79 3.15
N SER A 239 20.90 27.06 3.36
CA SER A 239 20.17 27.08 4.63
C SER A 239 21.03 26.67 5.82
N VAL A 240 20.61 27.12 7.01
CA VAL A 240 21.19 26.64 8.27
C VAL A 240 21.14 25.10 8.31
N GLY A 241 22.27 24.48 8.65
CA GLY A 241 22.46 23.03 8.68
C GLY A 241 22.52 22.35 7.30
N SER A 242 22.50 23.07 6.19
CA SER A 242 22.57 22.48 4.83
C SER A 242 23.89 21.76 4.53
N ASN A 243 24.94 22.03 5.31
CA ASN A 243 26.23 21.35 5.31
C ASN A 243 26.21 19.99 6.01
N ASN A 244 25.18 19.68 6.79
CA ASN A 244 25.03 18.42 7.53
C ASN A 244 23.59 17.89 7.39
N LEU A 245 23.16 17.67 6.16
CA LEU A 245 21.81 17.16 5.88
C LEU A 245 21.69 15.66 6.22
N PRO A 246 20.51 15.20 6.66
CA PRO A 246 20.28 13.80 7.01
C PRO A 246 20.57 12.85 5.84
N ASP A 247 21.20 11.71 6.14
CA ASP A 247 21.38 10.62 5.17
C ASP A 247 20.05 9.88 4.94
N LEU A 248 19.42 10.16 3.81
CA LEU A 248 18.15 9.54 3.44
C LEU A 248 18.28 8.05 3.14
N LEU A 249 19.49 7.56 2.79
CA LEU A 249 19.69 6.15 2.49
C LEU A 249 19.51 5.27 3.74
N SER A 250 19.77 5.82 4.93
CA SER A 250 19.54 5.15 6.21
C SER A 250 18.06 4.87 6.52
N ASN A 251 17.13 5.53 5.81
CA ASN A 251 15.67 5.39 5.96
C ASN A 251 15.02 4.53 4.86
N LEU A 252 15.80 3.91 3.97
CA LEU A 252 15.24 3.13 2.87
C LEU A 252 14.51 1.86 3.32
N ASP A 253 14.80 1.36 4.52
CA ASP A 253 14.04 0.27 5.13
C ASP A 253 12.57 0.66 5.39
N LEU A 254 12.32 1.89 5.84
CA LEU A 254 10.97 2.45 6.01
C LEU A 254 10.25 2.58 4.66
N ALA A 255 10.91 3.17 3.67
CA ALA A 255 10.32 3.32 2.34
C ALA A 255 10.02 1.95 1.69
N ALA A 256 10.92 0.99 1.84
CA ALA A 256 10.73 -0.37 1.35
C ALA A 256 9.57 -1.08 2.06
N LEU A 257 9.43 -0.91 3.37
CA LEU A 257 8.35 -1.47 4.16
C LEU A 257 6.99 -0.93 3.71
N GLY A 258 6.83 0.39 3.57
CA GLY A 258 5.60 1.02 3.05
C GLY A 258 5.23 0.48 1.67
N THR A 259 6.19 0.51 0.74
CA THR A 259 5.99 0.03 -0.63
C THR A 259 5.58 -1.44 -0.73
N VAL A 260 6.18 -2.32 0.09
CA VAL A 260 5.82 -3.75 0.10
C VAL A 260 4.45 -3.97 0.74
N CYS A 261 4.14 -3.26 1.82
CA CYS A 261 2.89 -3.43 2.55
C CYS A 261 1.66 -2.88 1.82
N ASP A 262 1.84 -1.86 0.96
CA ASP A 262 0.80 -1.36 0.06
C ASP A 262 0.68 -2.19 -1.24
N VAL A 263 1.48 -3.25 -1.38
CA VAL A 263 1.40 -4.19 -2.51
C VAL A 263 1.67 -3.50 -3.86
N ALA A 264 2.51 -2.47 -3.85
CA ALA A 264 2.89 -1.73 -5.05
C ALA A 264 3.71 -2.61 -6.01
N PRO A 265 3.60 -2.39 -7.34
CA PRO A 265 4.43 -3.10 -8.32
C PRO A 265 5.93 -2.89 -8.06
N LEU A 266 6.65 -3.98 -7.80
CA LEU A 266 8.11 -3.96 -7.61
C LEU A 266 8.85 -3.93 -8.94
N THR A 267 8.67 -2.84 -9.67
CA THR A 267 9.36 -2.53 -10.93
C THR A 267 10.14 -1.22 -10.83
N LYS A 268 11.09 -0.98 -11.73
CA LYS A 268 11.85 0.28 -11.85
C LYS A 268 12.29 0.85 -10.49
N PHE A 269 11.84 2.05 -10.13
CA PHE A 269 12.22 2.75 -8.92
C PHE A 269 11.77 2.03 -7.64
N ASN A 270 10.52 1.57 -7.55
CA ASN A 270 10.06 0.75 -6.43
C ASN A 270 10.96 -0.48 -6.22
N ARG A 271 11.37 -1.14 -7.31
CA ARG A 271 12.27 -2.30 -7.23
C ARG A 271 13.64 -1.94 -6.69
N ALA A 272 14.23 -0.84 -7.17
CA ALA A 272 15.52 -0.35 -6.71
C ALA A 272 15.48 0.08 -5.22
N MET A 273 14.43 0.80 -4.84
CA MET A 273 14.18 1.26 -3.48
C MET A 273 14.01 0.09 -2.53
N VAL A 274 13.14 -0.88 -2.85
CA VAL A 274 12.94 -2.07 -2.02
C VAL A 274 14.20 -2.92 -1.96
N ALA A 275 14.90 -3.14 -3.07
CA ALA A 275 16.14 -3.92 -3.06
C ALA A 275 17.22 -3.30 -2.16
N GLN A 276 17.39 -1.97 -2.19
CA GLN A 276 18.32 -1.29 -1.31
C GLN A 276 17.82 -1.21 0.14
N GLY A 277 16.53 -0.97 0.35
CA GLY A 277 15.91 -0.94 1.67
C GLY A 277 16.01 -2.27 2.41
N LEU A 278 15.93 -3.40 1.72
CA LEU A 278 16.19 -4.71 2.32
C LEU A 278 17.64 -4.86 2.81
N ARG A 279 18.63 -4.28 2.10
CA ARG A 279 20.03 -4.26 2.56
C ARG A 279 20.21 -3.38 3.77
N VAL A 280 19.48 -2.27 3.86
CA VAL A 280 19.48 -1.37 5.03
C VAL A 280 18.82 -2.07 6.23
N LEU A 281 17.65 -2.66 6.02
CA LEU A 281 16.93 -3.44 7.03
C LEU A 281 17.81 -4.54 7.65
N ALA A 282 18.55 -5.27 6.82
CA ALA A 282 19.42 -6.35 7.27
C ALA A 282 20.57 -5.90 8.19
N ARG A 283 20.89 -4.60 8.24
CA ARG A 283 21.87 -4.03 9.19
C ARG A 283 21.33 -3.93 10.61
N GLY A 284 20.00 -3.86 10.77
CA GLY A 284 19.34 -3.83 12.07
C GLY A 284 19.57 -2.54 12.87
N GLU A 285 19.80 -1.41 12.19
CA GLU A 285 20.06 -0.10 12.81
C GLU A 285 18.77 0.62 13.23
N ASN A 286 17.64 0.35 12.56
CA ASN A 286 16.34 0.88 12.96
C ASN A 286 15.80 0.13 14.19
N ILE A 287 15.89 0.77 15.35
CA ILE A 287 15.55 0.15 16.64
C ILE A 287 14.08 -0.28 16.72
N GLY A 288 13.17 0.47 16.08
CA GLY A 288 11.75 0.14 16.06
C GLY A 288 11.46 -1.12 15.26
N LEU A 289 12.03 -1.23 14.06
CA LEU A 289 11.91 -2.43 13.24
C LEU A 289 12.60 -3.64 13.88
N LYS A 290 13.75 -3.41 14.55
CA LYS A 290 14.45 -4.44 15.30
C LYS A 290 13.61 -4.97 16.47
N ALA A 291 13.01 -4.09 17.26
CA ALA A 291 12.13 -4.46 18.37
C ALA A 291 10.90 -5.24 17.87
N LEU A 292 10.30 -4.79 16.76
CA LEU A 292 9.15 -5.48 16.14
C LEU A 292 9.51 -6.86 15.58
N ALA A 293 10.69 -7.01 15.00
CA ALA A 293 11.19 -8.31 14.55
C ALA A 293 11.41 -9.25 15.75
N ALA A 294 11.99 -8.74 16.83
CA ALA A 294 12.20 -9.51 18.06
C ALA A 294 10.87 -9.95 18.69
N SER A 295 9.86 -9.09 18.77
CA SER A 295 8.53 -9.46 19.27
C SER A 295 7.82 -10.49 18.37
N ALA A 296 8.19 -10.55 17.09
CA ALA A 296 7.77 -11.59 16.17
C ALA A 296 8.54 -12.93 16.30
N GLY A 297 9.48 -13.04 17.23
CA GLY A 297 10.35 -14.21 17.38
C GLY A 297 11.40 -14.35 16.27
N LYS A 298 11.75 -13.25 15.59
CA LYS A 298 12.72 -13.22 14.50
C LYS A 298 14.00 -12.53 14.94
N ALA A 299 15.12 -13.26 14.92
CA ALA A 299 16.44 -12.68 15.19
C ALA A 299 16.92 -11.74 14.07
N GLN A 300 16.53 -12.03 12.82
CA GLN A 300 16.87 -11.24 11.65
C GLN A 300 15.71 -11.17 10.67
N VAL A 301 15.63 -10.05 9.96
CA VAL A 301 14.69 -9.78 8.86
C VAL A 301 15.46 -9.22 7.68
N GLY A 302 15.08 -9.59 6.46
CA GLY A 302 15.83 -9.18 5.27
C GLY A 302 15.15 -9.51 3.95
N SER A 303 13.88 -9.90 3.97
CA SER A 303 13.14 -10.29 2.77
C SER A 303 11.83 -9.53 2.63
N VAL A 304 11.31 -9.48 1.39
CA VAL A 304 9.95 -8.97 1.09
C VAL A 304 8.89 -9.75 1.88
N TYR A 305 9.14 -11.03 2.17
CA TYR A 305 8.25 -11.83 3.00
C TYR A 305 8.22 -11.33 4.44
N ASP A 306 9.37 -11.01 5.03
CA ASP A 306 9.43 -10.47 6.39
C ASP A 306 8.69 -9.11 6.46
N LEU A 307 8.88 -8.24 5.47
CA LEU A 307 8.16 -6.97 5.40
C LEU A 307 6.63 -7.18 5.30
N GLY A 308 6.17 -7.93 4.28
CA GLY A 308 4.75 -8.05 3.97
C GLY A 308 3.94 -8.97 4.88
N PHE A 309 4.56 -9.99 5.49
CA PHE A 309 3.85 -11.03 6.24
C PHE A 309 4.25 -11.12 7.72
N ILE A 310 5.36 -10.51 8.13
CA ILE A 310 5.79 -10.52 9.53
C ILE A 310 5.62 -9.13 10.15
N LEU A 311 6.28 -8.10 9.61
CA LEU A 311 6.28 -6.76 10.18
C LEU A 311 4.99 -5.99 9.86
N GLY A 312 4.60 -5.95 8.59
CA GLY A 312 3.43 -5.22 8.11
C GLY A 312 2.13 -5.54 8.85
N PRO A 313 1.77 -6.82 9.07
CA PRO A 313 0.55 -7.17 9.80
C PRO A 313 0.52 -6.66 11.25
N ARG A 314 1.69 -6.55 11.91
CA ARG A 314 1.79 -6.06 13.28
C ARG A 314 1.55 -4.55 13.35
N LEU A 315 2.22 -3.80 12.48
CA LEU A 315 2.03 -2.35 12.36
C LEU A 315 0.56 -2.02 12.04
N ASN A 316 -0.03 -2.75 11.10
CA ASN A 316 -1.45 -2.63 10.74
C ASN A 316 -2.43 -3.01 11.86
N ALA A 317 -1.99 -3.70 12.92
CA ALA A 317 -2.86 -4.05 14.03
C ALA A 317 -3.17 -2.84 14.94
N GLY A 318 -2.21 -1.91 15.08
CA GLY A 318 -2.36 -0.67 15.85
C GLY A 318 -3.56 0.14 15.38
N GLY A 319 -3.57 0.55 14.11
CA GLY A 319 -4.71 1.25 13.50
C GLY A 319 -5.99 0.43 13.35
N ARG A 320 -5.99 -0.86 13.73
CA ARG A 320 -7.19 -1.72 13.66
C ARG A 320 -7.91 -1.91 15.00
N VAL A 321 -7.16 -1.99 16.09
CA VAL A 321 -7.72 -2.46 17.38
C VAL A 321 -7.26 -1.57 18.55
N GLY A 322 -6.46 -0.53 18.32
CA GLY A 322 -5.96 0.37 19.38
C GLY A 322 -5.57 1.75 18.87
N ASP A 323 -4.62 2.39 19.57
CA ASP A 323 -4.06 3.70 19.21
C ASP A 323 -3.41 3.65 17.81
N ALA A 324 -3.94 4.46 16.89
CA ALA A 324 -3.52 4.50 15.50
C ALA A 324 -2.09 5.06 15.32
N SER A 325 -1.56 5.78 16.31
CA SER A 325 -0.22 6.38 16.26
C SER A 325 0.92 5.41 16.60
N LEU A 326 0.61 4.23 17.17
CA LEU A 326 1.62 3.28 17.68
C LEU A 326 2.66 2.89 16.62
N ALA A 327 2.23 2.63 15.39
CA ALA A 327 3.12 2.27 14.30
C ALA A 327 4.09 3.41 13.97
N THR A 328 3.57 4.63 13.77
CA THR A 328 4.39 5.81 13.48
C THR A 328 5.38 6.12 14.60
N ARG A 329 4.92 6.02 15.87
CA ARG A 329 5.78 6.23 17.04
C ARG A 329 6.90 5.20 17.11
N LEU A 330 6.57 3.91 16.96
CA LEU A 330 7.57 2.83 16.96
C LEU A 330 8.62 3.04 15.86
N LEU A 331 8.18 3.38 14.65
CA LEU A 331 9.06 3.53 13.48
C LEU A 331 9.91 4.80 13.52
N SER A 332 9.58 5.74 14.41
CA SER A 332 10.27 7.03 14.52
C SER A 332 11.00 7.25 15.84
N THR A 333 10.83 6.41 16.86
CA THR A 333 11.53 6.59 18.15
C THR A 333 13.03 6.27 18.05
N ASP A 334 13.81 6.95 18.88
CA ASP A 334 15.24 6.66 19.12
C ASP A 334 15.48 6.10 20.54
N ASP A 335 14.41 5.87 21.33
CA ASP A 335 14.46 5.25 22.65
C ASP A 335 14.23 3.72 22.56
N PRO A 336 15.24 2.89 22.91
CA PRO A 336 15.11 1.44 22.89
C PRO A 336 14.02 0.90 23.84
N ALA A 337 13.77 1.55 24.98
CA ALA A 337 12.74 1.13 25.91
C ALA A 337 11.35 1.40 25.33
N GLU A 338 11.11 2.61 24.83
CA GLU A 338 9.86 2.94 24.12
C GLU A 338 9.63 2.00 22.93
N ALA A 339 10.68 1.72 22.14
CA ALA A 339 10.59 0.80 21.01
C ALA A 339 10.15 -0.62 21.44
N ALA A 340 10.70 -1.14 22.54
CA ALA A 340 10.33 -2.45 23.07
C ALA A 340 8.87 -2.49 23.52
N ASP A 341 8.42 -1.46 24.25
CA ASP A 341 7.05 -1.36 24.77
C ASP A 341 6.02 -1.24 23.63
N LEU A 342 6.29 -0.37 22.66
CA LEU A 342 5.42 -0.20 21.49
C LEU A 342 5.37 -1.47 20.63
N ALA A 343 6.50 -2.15 20.44
CA ALA A 343 6.54 -3.41 19.69
C ALA A 343 5.78 -4.55 20.39
N ALA A 344 5.80 -4.60 21.73
CA ALA A 344 5.04 -5.55 22.52
C ALA A 344 3.52 -5.28 22.41
N GLN A 345 3.12 -4.01 22.50
CA GLN A 345 1.71 -3.61 22.31
C GLN A 345 1.20 -3.99 20.92
N LEU A 346 1.97 -3.70 19.86
CA LEU A 346 1.60 -4.06 18.49
C LEU A 346 1.52 -5.58 18.27
N GLU A 347 2.39 -6.38 18.92
CA GLU A 347 2.28 -7.83 18.85
C GLU A 347 1.04 -8.36 19.57
N HIS A 348 0.71 -7.79 20.74
CA HIS A 348 -0.52 -8.14 21.46
C HIS A 348 -1.76 -7.84 20.61
N LEU A 349 -1.88 -6.64 20.05
CA LEU A 349 -2.98 -6.26 19.15
C LEU A 349 -3.04 -7.18 17.91
N ASN A 350 -1.89 -7.58 17.38
CA ASN A 350 -1.82 -8.50 16.24
C ASN A 350 -2.20 -9.94 16.60
N ALA A 351 -1.89 -10.41 17.82
CA ALA A 351 -2.35 -11.69 18.34
C ALA A 351 -3.88 -11.70 18.48
N ASP A 352 -4.45 -10.67 19.12
CA ASP A 352 -5.89 -10.50 19.26
C ASP A 352 -6.60 -10.45 17.91
N ARG A 353 -6.04 -9.70 16.95
CA ARG A 353 -6.56 -9.65 15.58
C ARG A 353 -6.59 -11.04 14.94
N ARG A 354 -5.53 -11.83 15.10
CA ARG A 354 -5.43 -13.20 14.52
C ARG A 354 -6.47 -14.14 15.12
N VAL A 355 -6.73 -14.06 16.43
CA VAL A 355 -7.77 -14.86 17.10
C VAL A 355 -9.14 -14.54 16.52
N ARG A 356 -9.52 -13.25 16.49
CA ARG A 356 -10.82 -12.82 15.92
C ARG A 356 -10.96 -13.18 14.43
N GLU A 357 -9.87 -13.07 13.67
CA GLU A 357 -9.85 -13.45 12.25
C GLU A 357 -10.08 -14.95 12.06
N ALA A 358 -9.50 -15.80 12.92
CA ALA A 358 -9.66 -17.24 12.86
C ALA A 358 -11.10 -17.67 13.19
N GLU A 359 -11.69 -17.11 14.24
CA GLU A 359 -13.09 -17.36 14.63
C GLU A 359 -14.06 -16.96 13.51
N MET A 360 -13.89 -15.74 12.98
CA MET A 360 -14.68 -15.25 11.85
C MET A 360 -14.53 -16.15 10.62
N LEU A 361 -13.30 -16.59 10.29
CA LEU A 361 -13.06 -17.42 9.11
C LEU A 361 -13.77 -18.77 9.18
N VAL A 362 -13.79 -19.42 10.34
CA VAL A 362 -14.51 -20.69 10.54
C VAL A 362 -16.01 -20.51 10.29
N ALA A 363 -16.61 -19.48 10.91
CA ALA A 363 -18.03 -19.17 10.71
C ALA A 363 -18.35 -18.78 9.26
N ALA A 364 -17.54 -17.90 8.68
CA ALA A 364 -17.73 -17.42 7.31
C ALA A 364 -17.55 -18.53 6.27
N GLN A 365 -16.68 -19.50 6.54
CA GLN A 365 -16.46 -20.63 5.65
C GLN A 365 -17.69 -21.55 5.59
N ALA A 366 -18.28 -21.91 6.72
CA ALA A 366 -19.48 -22.74 6.75
C ALA A 366 -20.64 -22.07 5.98
N MET A 367 -20.80 -20.75 6.14
CA MET A 367 -21.77 -19.97 5.37
C MET A 367 -21.43 -19.95 3.88
N ALA A 368 -20.16 -19.75 3.54
CA ALA A 368 -19.71 -19.62 2.15
C ALA A 368 -19.83 -20.93 1.37
N GLU A 369 -19.55 -22.08 2.00
CA GLU A 369 -19.72 -23.41 1.40
C GLU A 369 -21.20 -23.70 1.11
N THR A 370 -22.10 -23.30 2.02
CA THR A 370 -23.56 -23.39 1.83
C THR A 370 -24.05 -22.52 0.66
N GLU A 371 -23.64 -21.25 0.62
CA GLU A 371 -23.99 -20.34 -0.48
C GLU A 371 -23.38 -20.82 -1.80
N ALA A 372 -22.13 -21.29 -1.80
CA ALA A 372 -21.46 -21.82 -2.97
C ALA A 372 -22.11 -23.09 -3.53
N ALA A 373 -22.85 -23.86 -2.73
CA ALA A 373 -23.57 -25.03 -3.24
C ALA A 373 -24.70 -24.64 -4.20
N SER A 374 -25.31 -23.47 -4.03
CA SER A 374 -26.53 -23.06 -4.75
C SER A 374 -26.37 -21.79 -5.60
N ARG A 375 -25.29 -21.02 -5.43
CA ARG A 375 -25.12 -19.70 -6.06
C ARG A 375 -23.82 -19.54 -6.83
N ALA A 376 -23.80 -18.58 -7.74
CA ALA A 376 -22.60 -18.22 -8.49
C ALA A 376 -21.65 -17.32 -7.68
N VAL A 377 -22.19 -16.54 -6.75
CA VAL A 377 -21.46 -15.65 -5.83
C VAL A 377 -21.83 -16.00 -4.40
N ALA A 378 -20.83 -16.17 -3.52
CA ALA A 378 -21.07 -16.41 -2.11
C ALA A 378 -21.20 -15.06 -1.37
N VAL A 379 -22.33 -14.84 -0.71
CA VAL A 379 -22.57 -13.64 0.11
C VAL A 379 -22.73 -14.04 1.58
N VAL A 380 -21.68 -13.78 2.35
CA VAL A 380 -21.60 -14.13 3.79
C VAL A 380 -21.48 -12.86 4.63
N GLY A 381 -22.02 -12.89 5.84
CA GLY A 381 -21.93 -11.74 6.72
C GLY A 381 -22.50 -12.01 8.09
N ASP A 382 -21.91 -11.35 9.08
CA ASP A 382 -22.40 -11.32 10.46
C ASP A 382 -22.15 -9.90 11.03
N PRO A 383 -23.15 -9.26 11.66
CA PRO A 383 -22.99 -7.93 12.25
C PRO A 383 -21.87 -7.86 13.30
N SER A 384 -21.55 -8.95 13.99
CA SER A 384 -20.47 -9.01 14.98
C SER A 384 -19.07 -8.98 14.35
N TRP A 385 -18.95 -9.23 13.04
CA TRP A 385 -17.65 -9.29 12.39
C TRP A 385 -17.01 -7.91 12.25
N HIS A 386 -15.82 -7.79 12.79
CA HIS A 386 -15.10 -6.53 12.80
C HIS A 386 -14.73 -6.08 11.36
N PRO A 387 -15.08 -4.85 10.91
CA PRO A 387 -14.79 -4.37 9.55
C PRO A 387 -13.30 -4.40 9.17
N GLY A 388 -12.44 -4.35 10.18
CA GLY A 388 -10.99 -4.51 10.07
C GLY A 388 -10.48 -5.91 9.71
N VAL A 389 -11.29 -6.99 9.69
CA VAL A 389 -10.81 -8.36 9.35
C VAL A 389 -11.52 -8.98 8.14
N ILE A 390 -12.70 -8.48 7.75
CA ILE A 390 -13.52 -9.03 6.65
C ILE A 390 -12.83 -9.04 5.28
N GLY A 391 -11.93 -8.09 5.01
CA GLY A 391 -11.19 -8.03 3.74
C GLY A 391 -10.21 -9.18 3.52
N ILE A 392 -9.60 -9.71 4.58
CA ILE A 392 -8.69 -10.86 4.52
C ILE A 392 -9.50 -12.15 4.33
N ALA A 393 -10.63 -12.26 5.05
CA ALA A 393 -11.53 -13.40 4.91
C ALA A 393 -12.08 -13.55 3.49
N ALA A 394 -12.49 -12.46 2.84
CA ALA A 394 -12.99 -12.50 1.47
C ALA A 394 -11.99 -13.15 0.50
N GLY A 395 -10.68 -12.89 0.68
CA GLY A 395 -9.63 -13.50 -0.14
C GLY A 395 -9.49 -15.01 0.10
N ARG A 396 -9.35 -15.41 1.37
CA ARG A 396 -9.20 -16.82 1.76
C ARG A 396 -10.41 -17.66 1.35
N LEU A 397 -11.61 -17.13 1.54
CA LEU A 397 -12.86 -17.79 1.14
C LEU A 397 -12.89 -17.97 -0.38
N LYS A 398 -12.64 -16.91 -1.17
CA LYS A 398 -12.61 -16.99 -2.63
C LYS A 398 -11.62 -18.03 -3.15
N ASP A 399 -10.42 -18.13 -2.54
CA ASP A 399 -9.41 -19.11 -2.93
C ASP A 399 -9.81 -20.55 -2.55
N ARG A 400 -10.56 -20.72 -1.45
CA ARG A 400 -11.06 -22.02 -0.99
C ARG A 400 -12.26 -22.51 -1.81
N ILE A 401 -13.30 -21.68 -1.96
CA ILE A 401 -14.54 -22.05 -2.65
C ILE A 401 -14.46 -21.85 -4.17
N MET A 402 -13.40 -21.21 -4.68
CA MET A 402 -13.16 -20.93 -6.10
C MET A 402 -14.28 -20.13 -6.80
N LYS A 403 -15.09 -19.39 -6.03
CA LYS A 403 -16.17 -18.52 -6.48
C LYS A 403 -15.95 -17.08 -6.00
N PRO A 404 -16.49 -16.06 -6.68
CA PRO A 404 -16.53 -14.70 -6.14
C PRO A 404 -17.19 -14.68 -4.75
N THR A 405 -16.58 -13.96 -3.81
CA THR A 405 -17.05 -13.89 -2.42
C THR A 405 -17.22 -12.44 -1.99
N ILE A 406 -18.37 -12.15 -1.37
CA ILE A 406 -18.66 -10.90 -0.66
C ILE A 406 -18.76 -11.23 0.83
N VAL A 407 -17.98 -10.54 1.66
CA VAL A 407 -18.01 -10.65 3.12
C VAL A 407 -18.48 -9.32 3.70
N LEU A 408 -19.52 -9.38 4.53
CA LEU A 408 -20.13 -8.24 5.20
C LEU A 408 -19.88 -8.32 6.71
N GLY A 409 -19.57 -7.20 7.35
CA GLY A 409 -19.34 -7.13 8.80
C GLY A 409 -19.62 -5.76 9.38
N GLY A 410 -19.95 -5.74 10.67
CA GLY A 410 -20.42 -4.55 11.37
C GLY A 410 -21.86 -4.18 11.00
N GLY A 411 -22.29 -3.05 11.54
CA GLY A 411 -23.63 -2.49 11.34
C GLY A 411 -24.57 -2.79 12.51
N SER A 412 -25.42 -1.82 12.81
CA SER A 412 -26.53 -1.89 13.77
C SER A 412 -27.78 -1.33 13.08
N ASP A 413 -28.91 -1.24 13.78
CA ASP A 413 -30.09 -0.55 13.24
C ASP A 413 -29.81 0.95 12.93
N SER A 414 -28.80 1.53 13.57
CA SER A 414 -28.38 2.93 13.40
C SER A 414 -27.18 3.13 12.45
N GLU A 415 -26.35 2.11 12.22
CA GLU A 415 -25.17 2.20 11.36
C GLU A 415 -25.15 1.15 10.23
N PRO A 416 -24.84 1.54 8.98
CA PRO A 416 -24.75 0.60 7.87
C PRO A 416 -23.55 -0.36 8.02
N ALA A 417 -23.80 -1.65 7.73
CA ALA A 417 -22.78 -2.69 7.61
C ALA A 417 -21.73 -2.34 6.55
N LYS A 418 -20.48 -2.76 6.76
CA LYS A 418 -19.37 -2.54 5.82
C LYS A 418 -19.09 -3.83 5.05
N GLY A 419 -18.71 -3.71 3.77
CA GLY A 419 -18.55 -4.88 2.90
C GLY A 419 -17.29 -4.90 2.05
N TRP A 420 -16.78 -6.10 1.82
CA TRP A 420 -15.60 -6.37 0.99
C TRP A 420 -15.87 -7.48 -0.02
N CYS A 421 -15.37 -7.31 -1.24
CA CYS A 421 -15.54 -8.29 -2.30
C CYS A 421 -14.22 -8.69 -2.94
N ARG A 422 -14.09 -9.99 -3.21
CA ARG A 422 -13.00 -10.56 -4.01
C ARG A 422 -13.59 -11.35 -5.16
N ILE A 423 -13.24 -10.94 -6.38
CA ILE A 423 -13.70 -11.56 -7.62
C ILE A 423 -12.57 -12.42 -8.19
N SER A 424 -12.88 -13.62 -8.67
CA SER A 424 -11.93 -14.44 -9.42
C SER A 424 -11.79 -13.87 -10.84
N ALA A 425 -10.58 -13.82 -11.40
CA ALA A 425 -10.32 -13.23 -12.73
C ALA A 425 -11.17 -13.84 -13.87
N ILE A 426 -11.73 -15.02 -13.65
CA ILE A 426 -12.61 -15.75 -14.59
C ILE A 426 -13.98 -15.07 -14.73
N PHE A 427 -14.47 -14.34 -13.72
CA PHE A 427 -15.84 -13.78 -13.70
C PHE A 427 -15.93 -12.33 -14.21
N CYS A 428 -14.83 -11.71 -14.64
CA CYS A 428 -14.76 -10.30 -15.01
C CYS A 428 -15.48 -9.94 -16.34
N ARG A 429 -16.19 -10.86 -17.01
CA ARG A 429 -16.79 -10.60 -18.32
C ARG A 429 -18.32 -10.49 -18.38
N LYS A 430 -19.11 -10.77 -17.32
CA LYS A 430 -20.58 -10.86 -17.50
C LYS A 430 -21.54 -10.37 -16.40
N THR A 431 -21.12 -9.69 -15.34
CA THR A 431 -22.09 -9.16 -14.35
C THR A 431 -21.88 -7.68 -14.05
N SER A 432 -22.64 -6.84 -14.75
CA SER A 432 -23.02 -5.52 -14.29
C SER A 432 -24.05 -5.67 -13.17
N LEU A 433 -23.64 -5.50 -11.90
CA LEU A 433 -24.56 -5.27 -10.78
C LEU A 433 -24.87 -3.76 -10.75
N PRO A 434 -26.06 -3.29 -11.19
CA PRO A 434 -26.26 -1.88 -11.55
C PRO A 434 -26.46 -0.91 -10.38
N SER A 435 -26.32 -1.34 -9.11
CA SER A 435 -26.81 -0.56 -7.96
C SER A 435 -25.82 -0.44 -6.79
N LEU A 436 -24.53 -0.66 -7.01
CA LEU A 436 -23.51 -0.53 -5.96
C LEU A 436 -22.49 0.54 -6.35
N PRO A 437 -22.20 1.55 -5.51
CA PRO A 437 -21.05 2.42 -5.72
C PRO A 437 -19.78 1.59 -5.50
N ALA A 438 -19.20 1.10 -6.59
CA ALA A 438 -17.93 0.39 -6.60
C ALA A 438 -16.82 1.36 -7.03
N ARG A 439 -15.71 1.42 -6.28
CA ARG A 439 -14.43 1.85 -6.87
C ARG A 439 -13.86 0.66 -7.64
N THR A 440 -13.78 0.76 -8.96
CA THR A 440 -13.37 -0.35 -9.84
C THR A 440 -11.86 -0.57 -9.79
N GLY A 441 -11.45 -1.77 -9.38
CA GLY A 441 -10.09 -2.31 -9.46
C GLY A 441 -10.13 -3.84 -9.26
N LYS A 442 -8.98 -4.54 -9.37
CA LYS A 442 -8.86 -5.99 -9.04
C LYS A 442 -9.31 -6.33 -7.61
N HIS A 443 -9.50 -5.30 -6.80
CA HIS A 443 -10.04 -5.28 -5.44
C HIS A 443 -11.18 -4.25 -5.47
N ALA A 444 -12.42 -4.66 -5.19
CA ALA A 444 -13.54 -3.73 -5.07
C ALA A 444 -13.90 -3.57 -3.59
N ARG A 445 -13.68 -2.37 -3.04
CA ARG A 445 -14.25 -1.93 -1.76
C ARG A 445 -15.68 -1.47 -2.05
N TYR A 446 -16.66 -1.97 -1.31
CA TYR A 446 -18.02 -1.44 -1.36
C TYR A 446 -18.21 -0.51 -0.16
N GLY A 447 -18.70 0.70 -0.42
CA GLY A 447 -19.11 1.65 0.63
C GLY A 447 -20.27 1.10 1.46
N SER A 448 -20.51 1.73 2.61
CA SER A 448 -21.56 1.45 3.60
C SER A 448 -22.87 0.87 3.02
N MET A 449 -23.36 -0.24 3.58
CA MET A 449 -24.57 -0.96 3.15
C MET A 449 -25.56 -1.11 4.31
N ARG A 450 -26.84 -0.78 4.10
CA ARG A 450 -27.89 -0.96 5.13
C ARG A 450 -28.30 -2.45 5.28
N PRO A 451 -28.65 -2.94 6.49
CA PRO A 451 -28.97 -4.35 6.78
C PRO A 451 -29.97 -5.08 5.86
N PRO A 452 -31.05 -4.48 5.32
CA PRO A 452 -32.00 -5.23 4.47
C PRO A 452 -31.42 -5.62 3.09
N LEU A 453 -30.19 -5.20 2.75
CA LEU A 453 -29.55 -5.52 1.48
C LEU A 453 -28.97 -6.95 1.43
N LEU A 454 -28.63 -7.59 2.56
CA LEU A 454 -28.03 -8.94 2.57
C LEU A 454 -29.01 -9.99 2.02
N ALA A 455 -30.29 -9.88 2.40
CA ALA A 455 -31.39 -10.68 1.84
C ALA A 455 -31.74 -10.32 0.40
N ARG A 456 -31.37 -9.13 -0.08
CA ARG A 456 -31.60 -8.65 -1.46
C ARG A 456 -30.47 -9.08 -2.41
N LEU A 457 -29.23 -9.00 -1.95
CA LEU A 457 -28.03 -9.52 -2.64
C LEU A 457 -28.14 -11.04 -2.78
N ARG A 458 -28.48 -11.75 -1.69
CA ARG A 458 -28.78 -13.18 -1.75
C ARG A 458 -29.97 -13.50 -2.67
N ARG A 459 -30.91 -12.58 -2.93
CA ARG A 459 -31.99 -12.86 -3.90
C ARG A 459 -31.54 -12.72 -5.36
N ASN A 460 -30.46 -11.98 -5.62
CA ASN A 460 -30.01 -11.62 -6.96
C ASN A 460 -28.66 -12.26 -7.37
N SER A 461 -28.07 -13.10 -6.52
CA SER A 461 -26.78 -13.80 -6.68
C SER A 461 -26.94 -15.32 -6.76
#